data_AF-A0A1Z4LSV0-F1
#
_entry.id   AF-A0A1Z4LSV0-F1
#
_cell.length_a   1.000
_cell.length_b   1.000
_cell.length_c   1.000
_cell.angle_alpha   90.00
_cell.angle_beta   90.00
_cell.angle_gamma   90.00
#
_symmetry.space_group_name_H-M   'P 1'
#
loop_
_entity.id
_entity.type
_entity.pdbx_description
1 polymer ?
#
loop_
_entity_poly.entity_id
_entity_poly.type
_entity_poly.pdbx_seq_one_letter_code
_entity_poly.pdbx_strand_id
1 'polypeptide(L)' 'MAKSEDTVKLIIGKELKIRFKSLCVQAETDMSAVAKELIAVWCLEQEKKLASEKKKELEDS' A
#
# COMPACT_ATOMS: atom_id res chain seq x y z
N MET A 1 7.52 -26.98 -1.17
CA MET A 1 7.19 -25.99 -2.22
C MET A 1 7.25 -24.62 -1.59
N ALA A 2 8.37 -23.90 -1.71
CA ALA A 2 8.49 -22.55 -1.16
C ALA A 2 7.68 -21.62 -2.07
N LYS A 3 6.54 -21.12 -1.57
CA LYS A 3 5.79 -20.05 -2.23
C LYS A 3 6.74 -18.85 -2.31
N SER A 4 7.11 -18.46 -3.51
CA SER A 4 7.91 -17.27 -3.77
C SER A 4 7.17 -16.08 -3.16
N GLU A 5 7.62 -15.57 -2.00
CA GLU A 5 7.12 -14.29 -1.51
C GLU A 5 7.65 -13.22 -2.46
N ASP A 6 6.76 -12.68 -3.29
CA ASP A 6 7.09 -11.57 -4.19
C ASP A 6 7.56 -10.37 -3.35
N THR A 7 8.84 -10.03 -3.49
CA THR A 7 9.47 -8.98 -2.70
C THR A 7 9.46 -7.66 -3.47
N VAL A 8 8.76 -6.67 -2.93
CA VAL A 8 8.74 -5.30 -3.48
C VAL A 8 9.95 -4.52 -2.95
N LYS A 9 10.80 -4.03 -3.86
CA LYS A 9 11.89 -3.12 -3.51
C LYS A 9 11.38 -1.68 -3.54
N LEU A 10 11.36 -1.02 -2.38
CA LEU A 10 10.94 0.36 -2.24
C LEU A 10 12.15 1.30 -2.09
N ILE A 11 12.19 2.38 -2.86
CA ILE A 11 13.16 3.46 -2.69
C ILE A 11 12.43 4.65 -2.08
N ILE A 12 12.85 5.04 -0.87
CA ILE A 12 12.28 6.17 -0.14
C ILE A 12 13.39 7.05 0.43
N GLY A 13 13.07 8.32 0.66
CA GLY A 13 13.99 9.26 1.30
C GLY A 13 14.44 8.77 2.68
N LYS A 14 15.69 9.04 3.03
CA LYS A 14 16.31 8.60 4.30
C LYS A 14 15.49 9.01 5.51
N GLU A 15 15.01 10.26 5.52
CA GLU A 15 14.22 10.80 6.62
C GLU A 15 12.89 10.05 6.79
N LEU A 16 12.20 9.76 5.69
CA LEU A 16 10.96 8.99 5.71
C LEU A 16 11.19 7.57 6.22
N LYS A 17 12.29 6.92 5.80
CA LYS A 17 12.66 5.59 6.31
C LYS A 17 12.89 5.58 7.82
N ILE A 18 13.56 6.60 8.35
CA ILE A 18 13.83 6.72 9.79
C ILE A 18 12.52 6.91 10.56
N ARG A 19 11.67 7.85 10.11
CA ARG A 19 10.36 8.09 10.71
C ARG A 19 9.48 6.84 10.69
N PHE A 20 9.39 6.18 9.53
CA PHE A 20 8.64 4.94 9.35
C PHE A 20 9.13 3.83 10.29
N LYS A 21 10.44 3.59 10.34
CA LYS A 21 11.01 2.59 11.25
C LYS A 21 10.73 2.91 12.71
N SER A 22 10.88 4.19 13.11
CA SER A 22 10.60 4.62 14.49
C SER A 22 9.15 4.36 14.89
N LEU A 23 8.20 4.67 14.01
CA LEU A 23 6.78 4.42 14.25
C LEU A 23 6.45 2.93 14.30
N CYS A 24 7.04 2.11 13.42
CA CYS A 24 6.85 0.65 13.45
C CYS A 24 7.31 0.06 14.79
N VAL A 25 8.47 0.49 15.29
CA VAL A 25 9.00 0.06 16.59
C VAL A 25 8.08 0.49 17.73
N GLN A 26 7.60 1.73 17.73
CA GLN A 26 6.70 2.25 18.77
C GLN A 26 5.33 1.54 18.78
N ALA A 27 4.86 1.09 17.61
CA ALA A 27 3.60 0.37 17.47
C ALA A 27 3.77 -1.16 17.55
N GLU A 28 4.96 -1.66 17.94
CA GLU A 28 5.28 -3.08 18.05
C GLU A 28 4.91 -3.90 16.79
N THR A 29 5.12 -3.30 15.61
CA THR A 29 4.75 -3.88 14.31
C THR A 29 5.94 -3.96 13.37
N ASP A 30 5.88 -4.93 12.45
CA ASP A 30 6.92 -5.12 11.45
C ASP A 30 6.76 -4.14 10.29
N MET A 31 7.89 -3.59 9.82
CA MET A 31 7.93 -2.70 8.64
C MET A 31 7.28 -3.35 7.41
N SER A 32 7.42 -4.67 7.25
CA SER A 32 6.83 -5.43 6.15
C SER A 32 5.31 -5.56 6.29
N ALA A 33 4.80 -5.75 7.50
CA ALA A 33 3.37 -5.81 7.77
C ALA A 33 2.70 -4.47 7.45
N VAL A 34 3.26 -3.37 7.95
CA VAL A 34 2.75 -2.02 7.68
C VAL A 34 2.84 -1.70 6.17
N ALA A 35 3.92 -2.07 5.50
CA ALA A 35 4.04 -1.87 4.05
C ALA A 35 2.99 -2.67 3.28
N LYS A 36 2.74 -3.93 3.65
CA LYS A 36 1.70 -4.77 3.05
C LYS A 36 0.31 -4.14 3.22
N GLU A 37 0.02 -3.64 4.42
CA GLU A 37 -1.26 -2.98 4.71
C GLU A 37 -1.43 -1.67 3.94
N LEU A 38 -0.41 -0.81 3.90
CA LEU A 38 -0.43 0.43 3.13
C LEU A 38 -0.68 0.18 1.63
N ILE A 39 -0.03 -0.84 1.07
CA ILE A 39 -0.24 -1.24 -0.34
C ILE A 39 -1.67 -1.74 -0.54
N ALA A 40 -2.18 -2.58 0.35
CA ALA A 40 -3.54 -3.12 0.25
C ALA A 40 -4.60 -2.02 0.33
N VAL A 41 -4.48 -1.10 1.28
CA VAL A 41 -5.38 0.06 1.43
C VAL A 41 -5.34 0.92 0.17
N TRP A 42 -4.15 1.23 -0.34
CA TRP A 42 -4.02 2.03 -1.54
C TRP A 42 -4.66 1.35 -2.77
N CYS A 43 -4.46 0.04 -2.97
CA CYS A 43 -5.10 -0.72 -4.03
C CYS A 43 -6.63 -0.64 -3.95
N LEU A 44 -7.20 -0.89 -2.75
CA LEU A 44 -8.64 -0.79 -2.53
C LEU A 44 -9.18 0.61 -2.85
N GLU A 45 -8.44 1.66 -2.52
CA GLU A 45 -8.82 3.03 -2.87
C GLU A 45 -8.80 3.27 -4.38
N GLN A 46 -7.79 2.79 -5.10
CA GLN A 46 -7.72 2.96 -6.55
C GLN A 46 -8.83 2.19 -7.27
N GLU A 47 -9.11 0.96 -6.83
CA GLU A 47 -10.19 0.14 -7.39
C GLU A 47 -11.55 0.83 -7.21
N LYS A 48 -11.81 1.40 -6.03
CA LYS A 48 -13.03 2.16 -5.77
C LYS A 48 -13.14 3.40 -6.67
N LYS A 49 -12.04 4.15 -6.86
CA LYS A 49 -12.02 5.31 -7.75
C LYS A 49 -12.33 4.92 -9.18
N LEU A 50 -11.63 3.92 -9.72
CA LEU A 50 -11.84 3.41 -11.07
C LEU A 50 -13.27 2.88 -11.28
N ALA A 51 -13.83 2.20 -10.28
CA ALA A 51 -15.22 1.72 -10.34
C ALA A 51 -16.23 2.88 -10.35
N SER A 52 -15.94 3.99 -9.65
CA SER A 52 -16.78 5.19 -9.66
C SER A 52 -16.69 5.97 -10.97
N GLU A 53 -15.52 6.00 -11.60
CA GLU A 53 -15.30 6.64 -12.90
C GLU A 53 -16.00 5.87 -14.03
N LYS A 54 -15.90 4.53 -14.03
CA LYS A 54 -16.63 3.69 -14.98
C LYS A 54 -18.16 3.80 -14.86
N LYS A 55 -18.69 3.98 -13.65
CA LYS A 55 -20.13 4.20 -13.45
C LYS A 55 -20.58 5.53 -14.04
N LYS A 56 -19.79 6.60 -13.88
CA LYS A 56 -20.08 7.90 -14.50
C LYS A 56 -20.04 7.85 -16.03
N GLU A 57 -19.08 7.15 -16.63
CA GLU A 57 -19.05 6.98 -18.10
C GLU A 57 -20.26 6.21 -18.67
N LEU A 58 -20.81 5.26 -17.91
CA LEU A 58 -21.99 4.48 -18.31
C LEU A 58 -23.32 5.21 -18.08
N GLU A 59 -23.35 6.24 -17.24
CA GLU A 59 -24.56 7.05 -16.99
C GLU A 59 -24.64 8.29 -17.90
N ASP A 60 -23.53 8.71 -18.51
CA ASP A 60 -23.42 9.83 -19.47
C ASP A 60 -23.45 9.38 -20.96
N SER A 61 -23.60 8.09 -21.25
CA SER A 61 -23.78 7.50 -22.60
C SER A 61 -25.16 6.88 -22.77
#